data_AF-A0A9D2PJF0-F1
#
_entry.id   AF-A0A9D2PJF0-F1
#
_cell.length_a   1.000
_cell.length_b   1.000
_cell.length_c   1.000
_cell.angle_alpha   90.00
_cell.angle_beta   90.00
_cell.angle_gamma   90.00
#
_symmetry.space_group_name_H-M   'P 1'
#
loop_
_entity.id
_entity.type
_entity.pdbx_description
1 polymer ?
#
loop_
_entity_poly.entity_id
_entity_poly.type
_entity_poly.pdbx_seq_one_letter_code
_entity_poly.pdbx_strand_id
1 'polypeptide(L)'
;MLQLFFQLTYYFHVDFDEEDVYYYRFITHLKFFAKRLLDHKFYEEDDSDDLWNIIRKKYQESFRCVGRISEFIQKKYGHSLSKEEQIYLTIHIERVIKKTGK
;
A
#
# COMPACT_ATOMS: atom_id res chain seq x y z
N MET A 1 12.38 0.11 -1.18
CA MET A 1 11.80 0.33 0.17
C MET A 1 11.80 1.81 0.53
N LEU A 2 12.96 2.48 0.67
CA LEU A 2 13.04 3.94 0.88
C LEU A 2 12.29 4.77 -0.17
N GLN A 3 12.25 4.31 -1.42
CA GLN A 3 11.54 5.02 -2.50
C GLN A 3 10.01 4.92 -2.42
N LEU A 4 9.48 3.77 -2.00
CA LEU A 4 8.03 3.60 -1.78
C LEU A 4 7.57 4.44 -0.57
N PHE A 5 8.42 4.50 0.45
CA PHE A 5 8.22 5.37 1.60
C PHE A 5 8.18 6.86 1.19
N PHE A 6 9.14 7.31 0.37
CA PHE A 6 9.16 8.68 -0.14
C PHE A 6 7.92 9.03 -0.97
N GLN A 7 7.38 8.06 -1.71
CA GLN A 7 6.12 8.23 -2.46
C GLN A 7 4.93 8.53 -1.52
N LEU A 8 4.91 7.91 -0.34
CA LEU A 8 3.83 8.03 0.64
C LEU A 8 3.91 9.35 1.41
N THR A 9 5.09 9.69 1.93
CA THR A 9 5.31 10.97 2.64
C THR A 9 5.02 12.15 1.72
N TYR A 10 5.48 12.08 0.46
CA TYR A 10 5.22 13.11 -0.54
C TYR A 10 3.74 13.22 -0.92
N TYR A 11 3.03 12.09 -1.07
CA TYR A 11 1.61 12.12 -1.45
C TYR A 11 0.74 12.70 -0.33
N PHE A 12 0.96 12.29 0.91
CA PHE A 12 0.13 12.70 2.04
C PHE A 12 0.62 13.96 2.75
N HIS A 13 1.81 14.46 2.42
CA HIS A 13 2.47 15.55 3.15
C HIS A 13 2.59 15.23 4.64
N VAL A 14 2.95 13.99 4.95
CA VAL A 14 3.08 13.48 6.32
C VAL A 14 4.53 13.04 6.54
N ASP A 15 5.15 13.55 7.60
CA ASP A 15 6.38 12.99 8.14
C ASP A 15 6.00 11.82 9.07
N PHE A 16 6.50 10.63 8.72
CA PHE A 16 6.33 9.46 9.58
C PHE A 16 7.42 9.43 10.64
N ASP A 17 7.01 9.31 11.90
CA ASP A 17 7.93 9.02 12.99
C ASP A 17 8.49 7.60 12.83
N GLU A 18 9.79 7.50 12.57
CA GLU A 18 10.45 6.21 12.36
C GLU A 18 10.55 5.35 13.62
N GLU A 19 10.31 5.93 14.80
CA GLU A 19 10.24 5.23 16.08
C GLU A 19 8.82 4.71 16.40
N ASP A 20 7.80 5.10 15.62
CA ASP A 20 6.43 4.63 15.83
C ASP A 20 6.30 3.13 15.46
N VAL A 21 5.74 2.35 16.39
CA VAL A 21 5.39 0.95 16.19
C VAL A 21 4.50 0.73 14.95
N TYR A 22 3.67 1.71 14.58
CA TYR A 22 2.84 1.66 13.39
C TYR A 22 3.65 1.84 12.11
N TYR A 23 4.67 2.70 12.12
CA TYR A 23 5.65 2.81 11.04
C TYR A 23 6.44 1.50 10.90
N TYR A 24 6.94 0.95 12.01
CA TYR A 24 7.68 -0.31 11.99
C TYR A 24 6.84 -1.47 11.43
N ARG A 25 5.57 -1.57 11.83
CA ARG A 25 4.62 -2.56 11.28
C ARG A 25 4.38 -2.32 9.79
N PHE A 26 4.19 -1.08 9.37
CA PHE A 26 3.98 -0.73 7.96
C PHE A 26 5.17 -1.13 7.09
N ILE A 27 6.39 -0.72 7.47
CA ILE A 27 7.62 -1.08 6.75
C ILE A 27 7.84 -2.60 6.76
N THR A 28 7.54 -3.28 7.86
CA THR A 28 7.64 -4.74 7.94
C THR A 28 6.66 -5.40 6.98
N HIS A 29 5.41 -4.96 6.93
CA HIS A 29 4.43 -5.46 5.95
C HIS A 29 4.85 -5.16 4.50
N LEU A 30 5.41 -3.98 4.23
CA LEU A 30 5.94 -3.62 2.91
C LEU A 30 7.16 -4.47 2.53
N LYS A 31 8.01 -4.84 3.49
CA LYS A 31 9.14 -5.77 3.30
C LYS A 31 8.65 -7.17 2.96
N PHE A 32 7.68 -7.70 3.72
CA PHE A 32 7.08 -9.01 3.42
C PHE A 32 6.33 -9.01 2.10
N PHE A 33 5.66 -7.91 1.77
CA PHE A 33 5.01 -7.69 0.48
C PHE A 33 6.02 -7.75 -0.67
N ALA A 34 7.09 -6.95 -0.61
CA ALA A 34 8.15 -6.97 -1.60
C ALA A 34 8.82 -8.35 -1.73
N LYS A 35 8.97 -9.07 -0.62
CA LYS A 35 9.46 -10.46 -0.63
C LYS A 35 8.51 -11.40 -1.37
N ARG A 36 7.19 -11.35 -1.12
CA ARG A 36 6.20 -12.17 -1.84
C ARG A 36 6.19 -11.88 -3.35
N LEU A 37 6.36 -10.62 -3.71
CA LEU A 37 6.40 -10.13 -5.09
C LEU A 37 7.62 -10.68 -5.85
N LEU A 38 8.77 -10.79 -5.17
CA LEU A 38 9.98 -11.42 -5.70
C LEU A 38 9.90 -12.96 -5.74
N ASP A 39 9.13 -13.56 -4.83
CA ASP A 39 8.97 -15.01 -4.73
C ASP A 39 7.88 -15.58 -5.68
N HIS A 40 7.28 -14.76 -6.56
CA HIS A 40 6.24 -15.14 -7.55
C HIS A 40 5.07 -15.97 -7.01
N LYS A 41 4.72 -15.82 -5.73
CA LYS A 41 3.56 -16.48 -5.13
C LYS A 41 2.34 -15.57 -5.23
N PHE A 42 1.68 -15.58 -6.39
CA PHE A 42 0.37 -14.97 -6.56
C PHE A 42 -0.68 -15.91 -5.99
N TYR A 43 -1.52 -15.39 -5.08
CA TYR A 43 -2.71 -16.10 -4.61
C TYR A 43 -3.77 -16.05 -5.71
N GLU A 44 -4.47 -17.17 -5.92
CA GLU A 44 -5.53 -17.29 -6.93
C GLU A 44 -6.71 -16.38 -6.57
N GLU A 45 -7.21 -15.66 -7.57
CA GLU A 45 -8.29 -14.67 -7.48
C GLU A 45 -9.61 -15.35 -7.13
N ASP A 46 -10.20 -15.02 -5.97
CA ASP A 46 -11.58 -15.40 -5.64
C ASP A 46 -12.38 -14.20 -5.08
N ASP A 47 -13.53 -13.91 -5.69
CA ASP A 47 -14.61 -12.98 -5.31
C ASP A 47 -14.24 -11.62 -4.66
N SER A 48 -13.18 -10.97 -5.12
CA SER A 48 -12.68 -9.70 -4.55
C SER A 48 -13.42 -8.42 -4.97
N ASP A 49 -14.37 -8.47 -5.92
CA ASP A 49 -14.95 -7.26 -6.53
C ASP A 49 -15.86 -6.47 -5.58
N ASP A 50 -16.59 -7.11 -4.67
CA ASP A 50 -17.41 -6.42 -3.68
C ASP A 50 -16.54 -5.68 -2.65
N LEU A 51 -15.49 -6.34 -2.15
CA LEU A 51 -14.54 -5.73 -1.23
C LEU A 51 -13.76 -4.60 -1.90
N TRP A 52 -13.33 -4.80 -3.15
CA TRP A 52 -12.68 -3.78 -3.97
C TRP A 52 -13.51 -2.50 -4.05
N ASN A 53 -14.79 -2.65 -4.41
CA ASN A 53 -15.71 -1.53 -4.54
C ASN A 53 -15.98 -0.83 -3.20
N ILE A 54 -16.11 -1.57 -2.10
CA ILE A 54 -16.27 -1.02 -0.76
C ILE A 54 -15.04 -0.20 -0.36
N ILE A 55 -13.84 -0.75 -0.54
CA ILE A 55 -12.57 -0.11 -0.17
C ILE A 55 -12.34 1.16 -1.00
N ARG A 56 -12.57 1.08 -2.32
CA ARG A 56 -12.46 2.23 -3.22
C ARG A 56 -13.41 3.36 -2.81
N LYS A 57 -14.65 3.05 -2.42
CA LYS A 57 -15.63 4.06 -1.98
C LYS A 57 -15.30 4.65 -0.61
N LYS A 58 -14.84 3.82 0.33
CA LYS A 58 -14.64 4.19 1.74
C LYS A 58 -13.32 4.91 2.00
N TYR A 59 -12.24 4.53 1.31
CA TYR A 59 -10.88 5.00 1.55
C TYR A 59 -10.28 5.63 0.28
N GLN A 60 -10.99 6.61 -0.28
CA GLN A 60 -10.69 7.16 -1.60
C GLN A 60 -9.26 7.71 -1.75
N GLU A 61 -8.78 8.48 -0.77
CA GLU A 61 -7.44 9.07 -0.83
C GLU A 61 -6.33 8.02 -0.68
N SER A 62 -6.49 7.09 0.26
CA SER A 62 -5.60 5.93 0.42
C SER A 62 -5.55 5.08 -0.84
N PHE A 63 -6.70 4.86 -1.48
CA PHE A 63 -6.80 4.09 -2.72
C PHE A 63 -6.13 4.81 -3.91
N ARG A 64 -6.29 6.13 -4.03
CA ARG A 64 -5.57 6.94 -5.04
C ARG A 64 -4.06 6.89 -4.83
N CYS A 65 -3.59 6.94 -3.59
CA CYS A 65 -2.17 6.80 -3.27
C CYS A 65 -1.64 5.43 -3.72
N VAL A 66 -2.37 4.36 -3.43
CA VAL A 66 -2.03 3.01 -3.91
C VAL A 66 -1.99 2.93 -5.43
N GLY A 67 -2.92 3.59 -6.12
CA GLY A 67 -2.87 3.70 -7.59
C GLY A 67 -1.54 4.28 -8.10
N ARG A 68 -1.07 5.37 -7.48
CA ARG A 68 0.25 5.96 -7.82
C ARG A 68 1.42 5.05 -7.49
N ILE A 69 1.35 4.32 -6.37
CA ILE A 69 2.36 3.32 -6.00
C ILE A 69 2.39 2.19 -7.02
N SER A 70 1.22 1.70 -7.44
CA SER A 70 1.09 0.65 -8.45
C SER A 70 1.70 1.08 -9.79
N GLU A 71 1.39 2.29 -10.27
CA GLU A 71 2.00 2.86 -11.48
C GLU A 71 3.54 2.96 -11.37
N PHE A 72 4.04 3.39 -10.22
CA PHE A 72 5.47 3.49 -9.98
C PHE A 72 6.15 2.11 -10.02
N ILE A 73 5.56 1.11 -9.36
CA ILE A 73 6.10 -0.25 -9.35
C ILE A 73 6.12 -0.84 -10.76
N GLN A 74 5.04 -0.65 -11.53
CA GLN A 74 4.98 -1.10 -12.91
C GLN A 74 6.06 -0.44 -13.78
N LYS A 75 6.21 0.89 -13.68
CA LYS A 75 7.22 1.62 -14.48
C LYS A 75 8.66 1.27 -14.11
N LYS A 76 8.94 1.04 -12.83
CA LYS A 76 10.30 0.85 -12.33
C LYS A 76 10.76 -0.60 -12.33
N TYR A 77 9.84 -1.52 -12.05
CA TYR A 77 10.14 -2.94 -11.83
C TYR A 77 9.41 -3.86 -12.81
N GLY A 78 8.56 -3.33 -13.70
CA GLY A 78 7.83 -4.11 -14.69
C GLY A 78 6.71 -4.97 -14.10
N HIS A 79 6.30 -4.70 -12.85
CA HIS A 79 5.36 -5.54 -12.11
C HIS A 79 4.07 -4.79 -11.76
N SER A 80 2.93 -5.42 -12.06
CA SER A 80 1.59 -4.89 -11.76
C SER A 80 1.06 -5.50 -10.47
N LEU A 81 0.61 -4.65 -9.54
CA LEU A 81 -0.02 -5.13 -8.31
C LEU A 81 -1.39 -5.75 -8.60
N SER A 82 -1.68 -6.89 -7.99
CA SER A 82 -3.01 -7.50 -8.06
C SER A 82 -4.06 -6.63 -7.33
N LYS A 83 -5.35 -6.90 -7.58
CA LYS A 83 -6.44 -6.22 -6.86
C LYS A 83 -6.34 -6.44 -5.35
N GLU A 84 -6.03 -7.65 -4.91
CA GLU A 84 -5.91 -7.99 -3.50
C GLU A 84 -4.77 -7.23 -2.81
N GLU A 85 -3.63 -7.13 -3.50
CA GLU A 85 -2.46 -6.38 -3.02
C GLU A 85 -2.77 -4.89 -2.88
N GLN A 86 -3.48 -4.33 -3.86
CA GLN A 86 -3.93 -2.94 -3.82
C GLN A 86 -4.96 -2.69 -2.71
N ILE A 87 -5.90 -3.60 -2.46
CA ILE A 87 -6.81 -3.54 -1.30
C ILE A 87 -6.03 -3.55 0.00
N TYR A 88 -5.10 -4.50 0.13
CA TYR A 88 -4.29 -4.68 1.32
C TYR A 88 -3.49 -3.42 1.66
N LEU A 89 -2.80 -2.85 0.67
CA LEU A 89 -2.04 -1.61 0.83
C LEU A 89 -2.96 -0.44 1.18
N THR A 90 -4.13 -0.34 0.55
CA THR A 90 -5.09 0.75 0.79
C THR A 90 -5.52 0.77 2.26
N ILE A 91 -5.87 -0.39 2.81
CA ILE A 91 -6.28 -0.52 4.22
C ILE A 91 -5.13 -0.15 5.17
N HIS A 92 -3.90 -0.56 4.84
CA HIS A 92 -2.73 -0.28 5.70
C HIS A 92 -2.37 1.21 5.70
N ILE A 93 -2.36 1.84 4.53
CA ILE A 93 -2.10 3.28 4.39
C ILE A 93 -3.16 4.08 5.16
N GLU A 94 -4.45 3.75 4.97
CA GLU A 94 -5.55 4.42 5.66
C GLU A 94 -5.38 4.37 7.19
N ARG A 95 -5.01 3.21 7.74
CA ARG A 95 -4.81 3.03 9.19
C ARG A 95 -3.65 3.85 9.72
N VAL A 96 -2.59 3.99 8.93
CA VAL A 96 -1.40 4.75 9.29
C VAL A 96 -1.72 6.24 9.26
N ILE A 97 -2.31 6.75 8.17
CA ILE A 97 -2.68 8.17 8.03
C ILE A 97 -3.66 8.63 9.12
N LYS A 98 -4.66 7.83 9.46
CA LYS A 98 -5.59 8.14 10.56
C LYS A 98 -4.95 8.21 11.94
N LYS A 99 -3.79 7.57 12.13
CA LYS A 99 -3.06 7.60 13.39
C LYS A 99 -2.08 8.76 13.46
N THR A 100 -1.47 9.13 12.34
CA THR A 100 -0.53 10.25 12.25
C THR A 100 -1.23 11.60 12.12
N GLY A 101 -2.47 11.65 11.64
CA GLY A 101 -3.29 12.88 11.58
C GLY A 101 -4.02 13.25 12.88
N LYS A 102 -3.63 12.65 14.02
CA LYS A 102 -4.03 13.05 15.37
C LYS A 102 -2.84 13.70 16.06
#